data_AF-A0A973EUG6-F1
#
_entry.id   AF-A0A973EUG6-F1
#
_cell.length_a   1.000
_cell.length_b   1.000
_cell.length_c   1.000
_cell.angle_alpha   90.00
_cell.angle_beta   90.00
_cell.angle_gamma   90.00
#
_symmetry.space_group_name_H-M   'P 1'
#
loop_
_entity.id
_entity.type
_entity.pdbx_description
1 polymer ?
#
loop_
_entity_poly.entity_id
_entity_poly.type
_entity_poly.pdbx_seq_one_letter_code
_entity_poly.pdbx_strand_id
1 'polypeptide(L)'
;MLLTGGIYESYGQGWIAEIPDEKENILKMNEWNNMKIRVSGDNVKTWLNGEIMTDELIGKGKGLIMLQIHSGGGIKVRWNNIRLTELPE
;
A
#
# COMPACT_ATOMS: atom_id res chain seq x y z
N MET A 1 6.17 -5.13 13.93
CA MET A 1 5.71 -5.59 12.62
C MET A 1 5.51 -4.38 11.74
N LEU A 2 6.20 -4.32 10.61
CA LEU A 2 6.10 -3.27 9.61
C LEU A 2 5.44 -3.86 8.37
N LEU A 3 4.11 -3.84 8.34
CA LEU A 3 3.30 -4.43 7.27
C LEU A 3 3.23 -3.55 6.01
N THR A 4 4.37 -3.03 5.56
CA THR A 4 4.42 -2.10 4.41
C THR A 4 3.99 -2.81 3.13
N GLY A 5 2.98 -2.27 2.45
CA GLY A 5 2.40 -2.88 1.25
C GLY A 5 1.23 -3.82 1.55
N GLY A 6 0.89 -4.06 2.82
CA GLY A 6 -0.36 -4.70 3.20
C GLY A 6 -1.59 -3.82 2.92
N ILE A 7 -2.78 -4.43 2.98
CA ILE A 7 -4.06 -3.78 2.73
C ILE A 7 -4.87 -3.73 4.02
N TYR A 8 -5.21 -2.52 4.45
CA TYR A 8 -5.97 -2.25 5.66
C TYR A 8 -7.19 -1.38 5.36
N GLU A 9 -8.36 -1.82 5.78
CA GLU A 9 -9.61 -1.08 5.67
C GLU A 9 -9.86 -0.27 6.95
N SER A 10 -9.70 1.05 6.84
CA SER A 10 -9.99 1.97 7.94
C SER A 10 -11.50 1.97 8.25
N TYR A 11 -11.84 1.87 9.54
CA TYR A 11 -13.22 1.85 10.05
C TYR A 11 -14.09 0.67 9.57
N GLY A 12 -13.48 -0.32 8.93
CA GLY A 12 -14.15 -1.53 8.44
C GLY A 12 -13.53 -2.80 9.03
N GLN A 13 -13.20 -3.74 8.15
CA GLN A 13 -12.76 -5.10 8.50
C GLN A 13 -11.37 -5.17 9.14
N GLY A 14 -10.59 -4.09 9.10
CA GLY A 14 -9.21 -4.09 9.57
C GLY A 14 -8.25 -4.62 8.50
N TRP A 15 -7.32 -5.50 8.88
CA TRP A 15 -6.36 -6.08 7.93
C TRP A 15 -7.08 -7.04 6.98
N ILE A 16 -7.15 -6.68 5.70
CA ILE A 16 -7.64 -7.55 4.63
C ILE A 16 -6.50 -8.42 4.12
N ALA A 17 -5.29 -7.85 4.04
CA ALA A 17 -4.11 -8.52 3.53
C ALA A 17 -2.88 -8.11 4.34
N GLU A 18 -2.29 -9.05 5.07
CA GLU A 18 -0.99 -8.89 5.71
C GLU A 18 0.12 -9.41 4.79
N ILE A 19 1.34 -8.91 4.97
CA ILE A 19 2.51 -9.42 4.25
C ILE A 19 3.10 -10.60 5.04
N PRO A 20 3.69 -11.60 4.36
CA PRO A 20 4.50 -12.61 5.03
C PRO A 20 5.70 -12.00 5.75
N ASP A 21 6.11 -12.59 6.88
CA ASP A 21 7.21 -12.09 7.72
C ASP A 21 8.52 -11.90 6.94
N GLU A 22 8.82 -12.81 6.00
CA GLU A 22 10.03 -12.74 5.17
C GLU A 22 10.09 -11.47 4.29
N LYS A 23 8.94 -10.84 4.03
CA LYS A 23 8.84 -9.62 3.22
C LYS A 23 9.03 -8.34 4.01
N GLU A 24 9.05 -8.37 5.35
CA GLU A 24 9.30 -7.16 6.16
C GLU A 24 10.65 -6.50 5.81
N ASN A 25 11.65 -7.31 5.43
CA ASN A 25 13.00 -6.85 5.09
C ASN A 25 13.10 -6.14 3.73
N ILE A 26 12.04 -6.12 2.93
CA ILE A 26 12.01 -5.40 1.64
C ILE A 26 11.97 -3.88 1.87
N LEU A 27 11.39 -3.45 2.99
CA LEU A 27 11.38 -2.04 3.38
C LEU A 27 12.79 -1.55 3.68
N LYS A 28 13.19 -0.48 3.00
CA LYS A 28 14.44 0.22 3.28
C LYS A 28 14.19 1.32 4.30
N MET A 29 14.47 1.04 5.58
CA MET A 29 14.24 2.00 6.66
C MET A 29 15.10 3.26 6.48
N ASN A 30 14.51 4.43 6.68
CA ASN A 30 15.14 5.76 6.49
C ASN A 30 15.58 6.10 5.06
N GLU A 31 15.19 5.29 4.07
CA GLU A 31 15.48 5.52 2.65
C GLU A 31 14.18 5.72 1.84
N TRP A 32 14.34 6.15 0.59
CA TRP A 32 13.23 6.18 -0.36
C TRP A 32 12.86 4.76 -0.80
N ASN A 33 11.57 4.47 -0.73
CA ASN A 33 11.00 3.21 -1.21
C ASN A 33 10.08 3.50 -2.39
N ASN A 34 10.08 2.61 -3.39
CA ASN A 34 9.18 2.69 -4.53
C ASN A 34 7.93 1.85 -4.26
N MET A 35 6.78 2.51 -4.10
CA MET A 35 5.49 1.85 -3.96
C MET A 35 4.77 1.85 -5.32
N LYS A 36 4.22 0.69 -5.69
CA LYS A 36 3.28 0.58 -6.81
C LYS A 36 2.02 -0.08 -6.31
N ILE A 37 0.87 0.44 -6.74
CA ILE A 37 -0.44 -0.14 -6.46
C ILE A 37 -1.15 -0.27 -7.80
N ARG A 38 -1.71 -1.44 -8.07
CA ARG A 38 -2.57 -1.69 -9.23
C ARG A 38 -3.94 -2.11 -8.71
N VAL A 39 -4.96 -1.36 -9.09
CA VAL A 39 -6.35 -1.67 -8.79
C VAL A 39 -7.03 -2.03 -10.12
N SER A 40 -7.47 -3.28 -10.25
CA SER A 40 -8.07 -3.83 -11.48
C SER A 40 -9.39 -4.50 -11.12
N GLY A 41 -10.48 -3.76 -11.22
CA GLY A 41 -11.78 -4.23 -10.73
C GLY A 41 -11.78 -4.35 -9.21
N ASP A 42 -11.99 -5.55 -8.70
CA ASP A 42 -11.94 -5.91 -7.27
C ASP A 42 -10.55 -6.35 -6.80
N ASN A 43 -9.60 -6.58 -7.72
CA ASN A 43 -8.25 -7.01 -7.38
C ASN A 43 -7.34 -5.80 -7.09
N VAL A 44 -6.65 -5.87 -5.96
CA VAL A 44 -5.59 -4.93 -5.57
C VAL A 44 -4.29 -5.67 -5.37
N LYS A 45 -3.31 -5.29 -6.18
CA LYS A 45 -1.93 -5.77 -6.10
C LYS A 45 -1.01 -4.65 -5.69
N THR A 46 -0.14 -4.92 -4.73
CA THR A 46 0.84 -3.96 -4.21
C THR A 46 2.26 -4.46 -4.46
N TRP A 47 3.17 -3.52 -4.69
CA TRP A 47 4.60 -3.80 -4.76
C TRP A 47 5.39 -2.80 -3.94
N LEU A 48 6.44 -3.28 -3.29
CA LEU A 48 7.44 -2.46 -2.61
C LEU A 48 8.80 -2.76 -3.22
N ASN A 49 9.48 -1.73 -3.72
CA ASN A 49 10.81 -1.85 -4.33
C ASN A 49 10.91 -2.88 -5.48
N GLY A 50 9.79 -3.17 -6.16
CA GLY A 50 9.71 -4.13 -7.27
C GLY A 50 9.16 -5.51 -6.86
N GLU A 51 9.15 -5.83 -5.58
CA GLU A 51 8.65 -7.10 -5.05
C GLU A 51 7.15 -7.02 -4.80
N ILE A 52 6.39 -8.08 -5.16
CA ILE A 52 4.96 -8.17 -4.86
C ILE A 52 4.80 -8.31 -3.35
N MET A 53 3.98 -7.47 -2.73
CA MET A 53 3.67 -7.57 -1.31
C MET A 53 2.38 -8.36 -1.10
N THR A 54 1.27 -7.91 -1.71
CA THR A 54 -0.05 -8.58 -1.68
C THR A 54 -0.71 -8.61 -3.06
N ASP A 55 -1.67 -9.53 -3.25
CA ASP A 55 -2.49 -9.69 -4.46
C ASP A 55 -3.88 -10.21 -4.08
N GLU A 56 -4.78 -9.32 -3.66
CA GLU A 56 -6.02 -9.71 -3.00
C GLU A 56 -7.27 -9.12 -3.66
N LEU A 57 -8.39 -9.84 -3.52
CA LEU A 57 -9.72 -9.35 -3.91
C LEU A 57 -10.34 -8.61 -2.72
N ILE A 58 -10.56 -7.30 -2.87
CA ILE A 58 -11.05 -6.43 -1.78
C ILE A 58 -12.47 -5.92 -1.98
N GLY A 59 -13.09 -6.27 -3.11
CA GLY A 59 -14.41 -5.77 -3.52
C GLY A 59 -14.33 -4.55 -4.44
N LYS A 60 -15.46 -4.22 -5.08
CA LYS A 60 -15.53 -3.13 -6.06
C LYS A 60 -15.91 -1.82 -5.39
N GLY A 61 -15.24 -0.74 -5.80
CA GLY A 61 -15.55 0.61 -5.35
C GLY A 61 -14.91 1.67 -6.23
N LYS A 62 -15.40 2.90 -6.11
CA LYS A 62 -14.79 4.10 -6.70
C LYS A 62 -14.53 5.11 -5.59
N GLY A 63 -13.35 5.70 -5.59
CA GLY A 63 -12.93 6.60 -4.53
C GLY A 63 -11.82 7.55 -4.95
N LEU A 64 -11.23 8.20 -3.95
CA LEU A 64 -10.13 9.16 -4.10
C LEU A 64 -8.83 8.53 -3.59
N ILE A 65 -7.70 9.03 -4.09
CA ILE A 65 -6.37 8.70 -3.54
C ILE A 65 -6.03 9.76 -2.48
N MET A 66 -5.69 9.30 -1.27
CA MET A 66 -5.34 10.17 -0.15
C MET A 66 -4.00 9.73 0.46
N LEU A 67 -3.21 10.70 0.92
CA LEU A 67 -1.97 10.45 1.65
C LEU A 67 -2.22 10.70 3.14
N GLN A 68 -2.05 9.66 3.95
CA GLN A 68 -2.35 9.71 5.38
C GLN A 68 -1.12 10.12 6.19
N ILE A 69 -1.33 10.98 7.18
CA ILE A 69 -0.39 11.20 8.30
C ILE A 69 -1.11 10.71 9.56
N HIS A 70 -0.61 9.66 10.19
CA HIS A 70 -1.19 9.12 11.41
C HIS A 70 -0.86 10.04 12.61
N SER A 71 -1.80 10.16 13.56
CA SER A 71 -1.56 10.85 14.83
C SER A 71 -0.54 10.10 15.69
N GLY A 72 0.23 10.80 16.52
CA GLY A 72 1.20 10.18 17.45
C GLY A 72 2.56 10.87 17.50
N GLY A 73 2.85 11.74 16.54
CA GLY A 73 4.11 12.50 16.50
C GLY A 73 5.34 11.61 16.25
N GLY A 74 6.54 12.20 16.32
CA GLY A 74 7.81 11.46 16.26
C GLY A 74 8.23 10.94 14.88
N ILE A 75 7.37 10.98 13.87
CA ILE A 75 7.65 10.45 12.52
C ILE A 75 7.43 11.55 11.48
N LYS A 76 8.39 11.67 10.54
CA LYS A 76 8.24 12.48 9.34
C LYS A 76 7.97 11.55 8.17
N VAL A 77 6.81 11.67 7.54
CA VAL A 77 6.49 10.95 6.30
C VAL A 77 6.67 11.91 5.13
N ARG A 78 7.28 11.40 4.05
CA ARG A 78 7.53 12.17 2.83
C ARG A 78 7.10 11.32 1.64
N TRP A 79 6.46 11.95 0.68
CA TRP A 79 6.11 11.34 -0.61
C TRP A 79 6.70 12.19 -1.72
N ASN A 80 7.15 11.54 -2.79
CA ASN A 80 7.62 12.21 -3.99
C ASN A 80 7.22 11.40 -5.24
N ASN A 81 7.25 12.03 -6.42
CA ASN A 81 7.06 11.38 -7.72
C ASN A 81 5.77 10.53 -7.82
N ILE A 82 4.66 11.04 -7.29
CA ILE A 82 3.36 10.37 -7.36
C ILE A 82 2.83 10.47 -8.79
N ARG A 83 2.53 9.32 -9.40
CA ARG A 83 1.97 9.23 -10.74
C ARG A 83 0.74 8.33 -10.71
N LEU A 84 -0.26 8.71 -11.49
CA LEU A 84 -1.49 7.95 -11.67
C LEU A 84 -1.69 7.66 -13.15
N THR A 85 -2.01 6.42 -13.47
CA THR A 85 -2.35 5.99 -14.81
C THR A 85 -3.62 5.17 -14.70
N GLU A 86 -4.65 5.59 -15.43
CA GLU A 86 -5.89 4.82 -15.55
C GLU A 86 -5.60 3.53 -16.35
N LEU A 87 -6.20 2.43 -15.92
CA LEU A 87 -6.11 1.18 -16.67
C LEU A 87 -7.10 1.23 -17.85
N PRO A 88 -6.75 0.63 -19.00
CA PRO A 88 -7.70 0.42 -20.07
C PRO A 88 -8.91 -0.37 -19.57
N GLU A 89 -10.07 -0.11 -20.18
CA GLU A 89 -11.26 -0.96 -20.01
C GLU A 89 -11.06 -2.38 -20.56
#